data_AF-A0A523PKC5-F1
#
_entry.id   AF-A0A523PKC5-F1
#
_cell.length_a   1.000
_cell.length_b   1.000
_cell.length_c   1.000
_cell.angle_alpha   90.00
_cell.angle_beta   90.00
_cell.angle_gamma   90.00
#
_symmetry.space_group_name_H-M   'P 1'
#
loop_
_entity.id
_entity.type
_entity.pdbx_description
1 polymer ?
#
loop_
_entity_poly.entity_id
_entity_poly.type
_entity_poly.pdbx_seq_one_letter_code
_entity_poly.pdbx_strand_id
1 'polypeptide(L)'
;MPAAPQEAIDRGLETFLALVRENPALDAEFEHSRAEFYPAGPPSGDAREILLAGRRHVEWFVLERISRTLRGSPVELLLPAWRTRSSEDPEREDPEREEHALLNCFTGIFVVTGLQDTSGMWLRDIVGFGEYLVSDPEGAGHRREGDMIVGRLFPTGDELHHLSRAAAFFRDDTLREAVTRDIETLREARGHGRVFHVSQLELERMFFAGERATGSNDPLADPLADPLADPLADPLADPIGRARELLIASGVGEWRIDELFATLARAPFDTELLVHGAGDELAEILDELAFDTDIDLLDARRIFALAWERLASPTEDAEAAEDLGVGAEDTRAAADDTRAAVEAFEQGRRARGDLGALIANLASDLELGPVDDPDEEDSPAPDFPGVVGAMVEEFLWEVGAERGADERARLAPLSKLGRFAREIGNFESFGAPDLLRFTTFWLHEERELVSEEEARALVDALQGFCTWAEEAHGVPLHAEFGPTLATLRESLPPIAAANDLIPRPAKDEVGELFEVRDELPDGARLLLDSEGNEHSAYLDPQLARRLPRGARLRGRIQQDRRAVVFCCYPPEAAGLVGQRGASGG
;
A
#
# COMPACT_ATOMS: atom_id res chain seq x y z
N MET A 1 35.84 3.84 -14.70
CA MET A 1 35.58 3.83 -13.24
C MET A 1 34.08 3.82 -13.17
N PRO A 2 33.45 2.84 -12.50
CA PRO A 2 32.00 2.80 -12.40
C PRO A 2 31.48 4.15 -11.94
N ALA A 3 30.47 4.65 -12.64
CA ALA A 3 29.71 5.80 -12.18
C ALA A 3 29.24 5.54 -10.74
N ALA A 4 29.20 6.58 -9.92
CA ALA A 4 28.65 6.41 -8.58
C ALA A 4 27.20 5.91 -8.69
N PRO A 5 26.71 4.99 -7.85
CA PRO A 5 25.35 4.44 -7.97
C PRO A 5 24.25 5.50 -8.03
N GLN A 6 24.47 6.67 -7.40
CA GLN A 6 23.58 7.82 -7.50
C GLN A 6 23.50 8.41 -8.92
N GLU A 7 24.62 8.51 -9.62
CA GLU A 7 24.67 9.02 -11.00
C GLU A 7 23.96 8.07 -11.96
N ALA A 8 23.94 6.78 -11.64
CA ALA A 8 23.22 5.75 -12.41
C ALA A 8 21.70 5.97 -12.34
N ILE A 9 21.16 6.20 -11.13
CA ILE A 9 19.74 6.54 -10.94
C ILE A 9 19.37 7.84 -11.66
N ASP A 10 20.22 8.86 -11.55
CA ASP A 10 19.99 10.15 -12.22
C ASP A 10 19.92 10.00 -13.74
N ARG A 11 20.88 9.30 -14.35
CA ARG A 11 20.85 9.00 -15.79
C ARG A 11 19.61 8.19 -16.18
N GLY A 12 19.20 7.25 -15.33
CA GLY A 12 17.97 6.48 -15.49
C GLY A 12 16.74 7.36 -15.61
N LEU A 13 16.56 8.29 -14.68
CA LEU A 13 15.47 9.27 -14.68
C LEU A 13 15.57 10.26 -15.85
N GLU A 14 16.76 10.72 -16.19
CA GLU A 14 16.99 11.58 -17.37
C GLU A 14 16.62 10.87 -18.67
N THR A 15 16.85 9.56 -18.77
CA THR A 15 16.47 8.74 -19.93
C THR A 15 14.95 8.63 -20.04
N PHE A 16 14.25 8.38 -18.93
CA PHE A 16 12.78 8.42 -18.93
C PHE A 16 12.24 9.79 -19.30
N LEU A 17 12.81 10.85 -18.74
CA LEU A 17 12.41 12.22 -19.07
C LEU A 17 12.63 12.50 -20.56
N ALA A 18 13.75 12.08 -21.15
CA ALA A 18 13.99 12.22 -22.58
C ALA A 18 12.91 11.50 -23.42
N LEU A 19 12.54 10.27 -23.04
CA LEU A 19 11.46 9.52 -23.69
C LEU A 19 10.10 10.23 -23.56
N VAL A 20 9.81 10.82 -22.39
CA VAL A 20 8.64 11.66 -22.16
C VAL A 20 8.63 12.85 -23.12
N ARG A 21 9.76 13.56 -23.25
CA ARG A 21 9.90 14.74 -24.13
C ARG A 21 9.86 14.41 -25.63
N GLU A 22 10.20 13.20 -26.01
CA GLU A 22 10.15 12.75 -27.42
C GLU A 22 8.73 12.48 -27.92
N ASN A 23 7.79 12.23 -27.03
CA ASN A 23 6.38 12.07 -27.36
C ASN A 23 5.64 13.42 -27.13
N PRO A 24 5.18 14.13 -28.18
CA PRO A 24 4.58 15.46 -28.02
C PRO A 24 3.34 15.50 -27.11
N ALA A 25 2.54 14.43 -27.08
CA ALA A 25 1.36 14.37 -26.22
C ALA A 25 1.76 14.19 -24.75
N LEU A 26 2.75 13.34 -24.49
CA LEU A 26 3.27 13.09 -23.15
C LEU A 26 4.10 14.27 -22.62
N ASP A 27 4.80 14.99 -23.49
CA ASP A 27 5.48 16.25 -23.20
C ASP A 27 4.50 17.34 -22.75
N ALA A 28 3.39 17.50 -23.49
CA ALA A 28 2.32 18.42 -23.12
C ALA A 28 1.67 18.03 -21.79
N GLU A 29 1.45 16.72 -21.56
CA GLU A 29 0.95 16.21 -20.29
C GLU A 29 1.93 16.48 -19.13
N PHE A 30 3.23 16.28 -19.35
CA PHE A 30 4.27 16.59 -18.38
C PHE A 30 4.25 18.07 -17.98
N GLU A 31 4.19 19.00 -18.94
CA GLU A 31 4.11 20.43 -18.63
C GLU A 31 2.81 20.81 -17.91
N HIS A 32 1.68 20.22 -18.30
CA HIS A 32 0.39 20.46 -17.63
C HIS A 32 0.39 19.95 -16.18
N SER A 33 1.03 18.80 -15.93
CA SER A 33 1.12 18.20 -14.60
C SER A 33 1.87 19.07 -13.57
N ARG A 34 2.56 20.13 -14.00
CA ARG A 34 3.20 21.10 -13.09
C ARG A 34 2.17 21.88 -12.28
N ALA A 35 1.01 22.19 -12.84
CA ALA A 35 -0.05 22.88 -12.10
C ALA A 35 -0.67 21.94 -11.04
N GLU A 36 -0.75 20.65 -11.35
CA GLU A 36 -1.21 19.61 -10.43
C GLU A 36 -0.20 19.39 -9.29
N PHE A 37 1.10 19.32 -9.62
CA PHE A 37 2.16 19.08 -8.66
C PHE A 37 2.49 20.30 -7.80
N TYR A 38 2.37 21.50 -8.37
CA TYR A 38 2.58 22.77 -7.67
C TYR A 38 1.29 23.61 -7.66
N PRO A 39 0.29 23.27 -6.83
CA PRO A 39 -0.98 24.00 -6.80
C PRO A 39 -0.81 25.48 -6.43
N ALA A 40 0.16 25.79 -5.56
CA ALA A 40 0.52 27.16 -5.22
C ALA A 40 1.42 27.85 -6.27
N GLY A 41 1.71 27.19 -7.40
CA GLY A 41 2.72 27.53 -8.39
C GLY A 41 4.11 26.98 -8.05
N PRO A 42 4.99 26.75 -9.03
CA PRO A 42 6.35 26.27 -8.77
C PRO A 42 7.14 27.25 -7.90
N PRO A 43 8.18 26.78 -7.20
CA PRO A 43 9.07 27.68 -6.46
C PRO A 43 9.69 28.69 -7.42
N SER A 44 9.74 29.95 -6.97
CA SER A 44 10.25 31.08 -7.75
C SER A 44 11.26 31.81 -6.88
N GLY A 45 12.55 31.49 -7.01
CA GLY A 45 13.57 32.00 -6.10
C GLY A 45 14.94 31.39 -6.36
N ASP A 46 15.46 30.67 -5.36
CA ASP A 46 16.78 30.03 -5.44
C ASP A 46 16.84 29.02 -6.60
N ALA A 47 17.86 29.17 -7.44
CA ALA A 47 18.04 28.29 -8.60
C ALA A 47 18.21 26.83 -8.18
N ARG A 48 18.84 26.58 -7.02
CA ARG A 48 18.96 25.22 -6.50
C ARG A 48 17.61 24.66 -6.07
N GLU A 49 16.81 25.45 -5.35
CA GLU A 49 15.45 25.05 -4.96
C GLU A 49 14.56 24.73 -6.17
N ILE A 50 14.62 25.56 -7.23
CA ILE A 50 13.91 25.33 -8.49
C ILE A 50 14.34 24.00 -9.12
N LEU A 51 15.64 23.71 -9.15
CA LEU A 51 16.17 22.46 -9.70
C LEU A 51 15.72 21.23 -8.89
N LEU A 52 15.80 21.30 -7.55
CA LEU A 52 15.38 20.19 -6.69
C LEU A 52 13.87 19.97 -6.78
N ALA A 53 13.06 21.04 -6.82
CA ALA A 53 11.63 20.93 -7.03
C ALA A 53 11.31 20.30 -8.38
N GLY A 54 11.94 20.78 -9.46
CA GLY A 54 11.77 20.19 -10.79
C GLY A 54 12.13 18.72 -10.81
N ARG A 55 13.15 18.32 -10.06
CA ARG A 55 13.53 16.91 -9.91
C ARG A 55 12.46 16.08 -9.18
N ARG A 56 11.87 16.58 -8.09
CA ARG A 56 10.75 15.90 -7.41
C ARG A 56 9.53 15.76 -8.31
N HIS A 57 9.25 16.76 -9.14
CA HIS A 57 8.19 16.69 -10.15
C HIS A 57 8.45 15.60 -11.19
N VAL A 58 9.69 15.48 -11.68
CA VAL A 58 10.08 14.39 -12.58
C VAL A 58 9.94 13.03 -11.91
N GLU A 59 10.43 12.89 -10.68
CA GLU A 59 10.31 11.64 -9.91
C GLU A 59 8.85 11.23 -9.72
N TRP A 60 7.98 12.16 -9.32
CA TRP A 60 6.54 11.89 -9.22
C TRP A 60 5.90 11.54 -10.57
N PHE A 61 6.15 12.35 -11.60
CA PHE A 61 5.51 12.16 -12.91
C PHE A 61 5.89 10.82 -13.52
N VAL A 62 7.17 10.44 -13.47
CA VAL A 62 7.66 9.21 -14.09
C VAL A 62 7.29 7.98 -13.27
N LEU A 63 7.45 8.04 -11.95
CA LEU A 63 7.46 6.85 -11.09
C LEU A 63 6.12 6.58 -10.37
N GLU A 64 5.23 7.56 -10.25
CA GLU A 64 3.98 7.41 -9.49
C GLU A 64 2.72 7.80 -10.27
N ARG A 65 2.79 8.85 -11.10
CA ARG A 65 1.60 9.42 -11.73
C ARG A 65 1.10 8.57 -12.89
N ILE A 66 -0.18 8.22 -12.90
CA ILE A 66 -0.83 7.61 -14.06
C ILE A 66 -0.92 8.61 -15.21
N SER A 67 -0.36 8.25 -16.37
CA SER A 67 -0.46 9.06 -17.59
C SER A 67 -1.77 8.81 -18.30
N ARG A 68 -2.48 9.89 -18.64
CA ARG A 68 -3.68 9.88 -19.48
C ARG A 68 -3.33 9.54 -20.93
N THR A 69 -2.17 9.99 -21.40
CA THR A 69 -1.68 9.72 -22.76
C THR A 69 -1.35 8.24 -22.94
N LEU A 70 -0.69 7.63 -21.94
CA LEU A 70 -0.25 6.23 -22.01
C LEU A 70 -1.28 5.24 -21.43
N ARG A 71 -2.23 5.72 -20.61
CA ARG A 71 -3.20 4.93 -19.83
C ARG A 71 -2.52 3.95 -18.85
N GLY A 72 -1.57 4.47 -18.08
CA GLY A 72 -0.85 3.71 -17.06
C GLY A 72 0.39 4.46 -16.57
N SER A 73 1.21 3.81 -15.76
CA SER A 73 2.42 4.41 -15.19
C SER A 73 3.50 4.63 -16.27
N PRO A 74 4.07 5.85 -16.41
CA PRO A 74 5.11 6.12 -17.39
C PRO A 74 6.34 5.24 -17.23
N VAL A 75 6.78 4.92 -16.00
CA VAL A 75 7.94 4.06 -15.78
C VAL A 75 7.70 2.65 -16.36
N GLU A 76 6.51 2.08 -16.20
CA GLU A 76 6.18 0.74 -16.70
C GLU A 76 6.04 0.74 -18.22
N LEU A 77 5.31 1.70 -18.77
CA LEU A 77 4.96 1.74 -20.20
C LEU A 77 6.13 2.21 -21.07
N LEU A 78 7.04 3.02 -20.53
CA LEU A 78 8.26 3.43 -21.25
C LEU A 78 9.44 2.50 -20.99
N LEU A 79 9.33 1.52 -20.08
CA LEU A 79 10.43 0.62 -19.72
C LEU A 79 11.07 -0.11 -20.91
N PRO A 80 10.32 -0.63 -21.91
CA PRO A 80 10.94 -1.28 -23.06
C PRO A 80 11.83 -0.35 -23.90
N ALA A 81 11.38 0.90 -24.10
CA ALA A 81 12.15 1.92 -24.82
C ALA A 81 13.35 2.38 -24.00
N TRP A 82 13.17 2.50 -22.67
CA TRP A 82 14.25 2.78 -21.73
C TRP A 82 15.32 1.69 -21.77
N ARG A 83 14.96 0.40 -21.70
CA ARG A 83 15.89 -0.74 -21.77
C ARG A 83 16.70 -0.72 -23.06
N THR A 84 16.05 -0.45 -24.19
CA THR A 84 16.72 -0.34 -25.49
C THR A 84 17.76 0.76 -25.46
N ARG A 85 17.36 1.98 -25.05
CA ARG A 85 18.27 3.13 -24.98
C ARG A 85 19.40 2.94 -23.96
N SER A 86 19.11 2.31 -22.83
CA SER A 86 20.10 1.99 -21.80
C SER A 86 21.11 0.96 -22.28
N SER A 87 20.70 -0.03 -23.07
CA SER A 87 21.59 -1.05 -23.65
C SER A 87 22.47 -0.52 -24.79
N GLU A 88 22.03 0.54 -25.47
CA GLU A 88 22.77 1.18 -26.57
C GLU A 88 23.80 2.20 -26.07
N ASP A 89 23.73 2.60 -24.80
CA ASP A 89 24.65 3.56 -24.19
C ASP A 89 25.93 2.85 -23.67
N PRO A 90 27.09 3.04 -24.32
CA PRO A 90 28.33 2.37 -23.91
C PRO A 90 28.91 2.90 -22.60
N GLU A 91 28.42 4.03 -22.07
CA GLU A 91 28.83 4.58 -20.78
C GLU A 91 28.02 4.01 -19.60
N ARG A 92 26.95 3.25 -19.88
CA ARG A 92 26.16 2.54 -18.86
C ARG A 92 26.76 1.18 -18.55
N GLU A 93 27.30 1.06 -17.35
CA GLU A 93 27.96 -0.18 -16.90
C GLU A 93 26.96 -1.25 -16.40
N ASP A 94 25.81 -0.86 -15.83
CA ASP A 94 24.86 -1.80 -15.21
C ASP A 94 23.39 -1.30 -15.31
N PRO A 95 22.75 -1.42 -16.48
CA PRO A 95 21.39 -0.95 -16.71
C PRO A 95 20.32 -1.77 -15.97
N GLU A 96 20.59 -3.05 -15.67
CA GLU A 96 19.65 -3.90 -14.91
C GLU A 96 19.52 -3.42 -13.46
N ARG A 97 20.64 -3.01 -12.85
CA ARG A 97 20.63 -2.42 -11.51
C ARG A 97 19.98 -1.04 -11.48
N GLU A 98 20.19 -0.21 -12.51
CA GLU A 98 19.48 1.07 -12.69
C GLU A 98 17.96 0.84 -12.77
N GLU A 99 17.53 -0.13 -13.57
CA GLU A 99 16.13 -0.52 -13.71
C GLU A 99 15.53 -0.97 -12.37
N HIS A 100 16.21 -1.90 -11.69
CA HIS A 100 15.76 -2.40 -10.39
C HIS A 100 15.57 -1.25 -9.38
N ALA A 101 16.53 -0.31 -9.35
CA ALA A 101 16.47 0.86 -8.48
C ALA A 101 15.25 1.75 -8.78
N LEU A 102 14.93 1.98 -10.05
CA LEU A 102 13.81 2.83 -10.47
C LEU A 102 12.46 2.18 -10.19
N LEU A 103 12.31 0.88 -10.44
CA LEU A 103 11.04 0.17 -10.25
C LEU A 103 10.71 -0.10 -8.78
N ASN A 104 11.72 -0.27 -7.93
CA ASN A 104 11.54 -0.64 -6.53
C ASN A 104 11.81 0.52 -5.57
N CYS A 105 11.81 1.76 -6.07
CA CYS A 105 11.97 2.94 -5.25
C CYS A 105 10.68 3.28 -4.49
N PHE A 106 10.82 3.97 -3.36
CA PHE A 106 9.67 4.39 -2.57
C PHE A 106 9.94 5.70 -1.84
N THR A 107 8.88 6.45 -1.60
CA THR A 107 8.88 7.70 -0.84
C THR A 107 8.62 7.44 0.64
N GLY A 108 9.14 8.31 1.49
CA GLY A 108 8.92 8.21 2.91
C GLY A 108 9.40 9.43 3.69
N ILE A 109 9.10 9.37 4.99
CA ILE A 109 9.61 10.30 5.98
C ILE A 109 10.52 9.47 6.89
N PHE A 110 11.79 9.85 6.95
CA PHE A 110 12.81 9.06 7.59
C PHE A 110 13.45 9.83 8.74
N VAL A 111 13.89 9.11 9.77
CA VAL A 111 14.72 9.65 10.85
C VAL A 111 16.05 8.93 10.84
N VAL A 112 17.15 9.67 10.90
CA VAL A 112 18.49 9.11 11.05
C VAL A 112 18.60 8.48 12.44
N THR A 113 18.72 7.16 12.50
CA THR A 113 18.83 6.41 13.77
C THR A 113 20.26 6.01 14.11
N GLY A 114 21.15 5.99 13.13
CA GLY A 114 22.57 5.70 13.34
C GLY A 114 23.44 6.17 12.19
N LEU A 115 24.70 6.49 12.48
CA LEU A 115 25.71 6.83 11.48
C LEU A 115 26.73 5.69 11.36
N GLN A 116 27.11 5.34 10.12
CA GLN A 116 28.07 4.27 9.84
C GLN A 116 29.27 4.83 9.07
N ASP A 117 30.43 4.86 9.72
CA ASP A 117 31.69 5.44 9.22
C ASP A 117 31.49 6.73 8.40
N THR A 118 32.33 7.03 7.39
CA THR A 118 32.29 8.30 6.65
C THR A 118 31.34 8.30 5.45
N SER A 119 30.45 7.32 5.29
CA SER A 119 29.67 7.19 4.04
C SER A 119 28.27 6.57 4.16
N GLY A 120 27.85 6.09 5.34
CA GLY A 120 26.55 5.43 5.51
C GLY A 120 25.73 5.97 6.68
N MET A 121 24.41 5.80 6.60
CA MET A 121 23.48 6.11 7.69
C MET A 121 22.30 5.14 7.72
N TRP A 122 21.82 4.83 8.91
CA TRP A 122 20.58 4.10 9.12
C TRP A 122 19.41 5.07 9.18
N LEU A 123 18.43 4.82 8.32
CA LEU A 123 17.20 5.58 8.24
C LEU A 123 16.03 4.73 8.68
N ARG A 124 15.29 5.18 9.69
CA ARG A 124 14.03 4.57 10.07
C ARG A 124 12.88 5.33 9.45
N ASP A 125 12.06 4.63 8.68
CA ASP A 125 10.82 5.17 8.13
C ASP A 125 9.75 5.26 9.24
N ILE A 126 9.32 6.48 9.55
CA ILE A 126 8.31 6.70 10.59
C ILE A 126 6.90 6.34 10.10
N VAL A 127 6.72 6.26 8.79
CA VAL A 127 5.46 5.98 8.11
C VAL A 127 5.27 4.47 7.94
N GLY A 128 6.28 3.78 7.41
CA GLY A 128 6.22 2.36 7.04
C GLY A 128 6.98 1.37 7.92
N PHE A 129 7.58 1.81 9.04
CA PHE A 129 8.30 0.97 10.02
C PHE A 129 9.60 0.29 9.54
N GLY A 130 10.02 0.48 8.30
CA GLY A 130 11.27 -0.06 7.79
C GLY A 130 12.50 0.65 8.37
N GLU A 131 13.61 -0.08 8.50
CA GLU A 131 14.94 0.52 8.67
C GLU A 131 15.81 0.20 7.46
N TYR A 132 16.44 1.23 6.91
CA TYR A 132 17.15 1.18 5.64
C TYR A 132 18.57 1.70 5.82
N LEU A 133 19.55 0.91 5.36
CA LEU A 133 20.92 1.38 5.26
C LEU A 133 21.06 2.23 3.99
N VAL A 134 21.47 3.48 4.15
CA VAL A 134 21.64 4.43 3.06
C VAL A 134 23.10 4.81 2.88
N SER A 135 23.58 4.74 1.65
CA SER A 135 24.87 5.30 1.23
C SER A 135 24.70 6.79 0.92
N ASP A 136 25.35 7.66 1.69
CA ASP A 136 25.38 9.12 1.48
C ASP A 136 26.81 9.66 1.62
N PRO A 137 27.73 9.31 0.70
CA PRO A 137 29.12 9.76 0.78
C PRO A 137 29.26 11.28 0.63
N GLU A 138 28.31 11.95 -0.03
CA GLU A 138 28.30 13.41 -0.21
C GLU A 138 27.81 14.14 1.07
N GLY A 139 26.89 13.52 1.83
CA GLY A 139 26.29 14.12 3.02
C GLY A 139 26.83 13.64 4.37
N ALA A 140 27.57 12.52 4.43
CA ALA A 140 27.98 11.85 5.68
C ALA A 140 28.67 12.76 6.72
N GLY A 141 29.39 13.81 6.30
CA GLY A 141 30.02 14.77 7.21
C GLY A 141 29.06 15.78 7.88
N HIS A 142 27.82 15.88 7.39
CA HIS A 142 26.84 16.88 7.81
C HIS A 142 25.60 16.29 8.48
N ARG A 143 25.42 14.95 8.45
CA ARG A 143 24.29 14.25 9.08
C ARG A 143 24.50 14.04 10.56
N ARG A 144 23.40 14.00 11.30
CA ARG A 144 23.35 13.68 12.73
C ARG A 144 22.20 12.73 12.98
N GLU A 145 22.38 11.86 13.96
CA GLU A 145 21.26 11.11 14.54
C GLU A 145 20.16 12.09 14.98
N GLY A 146 18.92 11.73 14.67
CA GLY A 146 17.75 12.58 14.88
C GLY A 146 17.42 13.55 13.74
N ASP A 147 18.27 13.71 12.73
CA ASP A 147 17.90 14.47 11.52
C ASP A 147 16.70 13.77 10.83
N MET A 148 15.71 14.56 10.41
CA MET A 148 14.56 14.07 9.64
C MET A 148 14.82 14.30 8.14
N ILE A 149 14.51 13.29 7.34
CA ILE A 149 14.72 13.29 5.89
C ILE A 149 13.39 13.01 5.22
N VAL A 150 13.05 13.79 4.19
CA VAL A 150 11.81 13.63 3.44
C VAL A 150 12.15 13.46 1.97
N GLY A 151 11.73 12.36 1.35
CA GLY A 151 11.99 12.12 -0.07
C GLY A 151 11.91 10.64 -0.44
N ARG A 152 12.64 10.26 -1.49
CA ARG A 152 12.61 8.91 -2.07
C ARG A 152 13.90 8.15 -1.80
N LEU A 153 13.78 6.85 -1.51
CA LEU A 153 14.87 5.89 -1.47
C LEU A 153 14.85 5.01 -2.72
N PHE A 154 16.04 4.73 -3.26
CA PHE A 154 16.27 3.85 -4.40
C PHE A 154 17.10 2.66 -3.95
N PRO A 155 16.62 1.41 -4.07
CA PRO A 155 17.41 0.24 -3.73
C PRO A 155 18.55 0.08 -4.75
N THR A 156 19.74 -0.23 -4.26
CA THR A 156 20.91 -0.42 -5.11
C THR A 156 21.50 -1.82 -4.98
N GLY A 157 20.82 -2.78 -4.35
CA GLY A 157 21.34 -4.13 -4.09
C GLY A 157 22.11 -4.25 -2.77
N ASP A 158 22.35 -5.46 -2.30
CA ASP A 158 22.99 -5.78 -1.00
C ASP A 158 22.33 -5.06 0.21
N GLU A 159 21.00 -4.92 0.21
CA GLU A 159 20.22 -4.19 1.23
C GLU A 159 20.57 -2.69 1.35
N LEU A 160 21.38 -2.16 0.43
CA LEU A 160 21.83 -0.78 0.42
C LEU A 160 20.92 0.11 -0.43
N HIS A 161 20.58 1.27 0.12
CA HIS A 161 19.73 2.26 -0.53
C HIS A 161 20.50 3.54 -0.81
N HIS A 162 19.99 4.29 -1.77
CA HIS A 162 20.42 5.63 -2.13
C HIS A 162 19.27 6.61 -1.94
N LEU A 163 19.58 7.78 -1.39
CA LEU A 163 18.59 8.83 -1.21
C LEU A 163 18.48 9.68 -2.48
N SER A 164 17.25 10.05 -2.85
CA SER A 164 17.01 11.03 -3.92
C SER A 164 17.82 12.29 -3.64
N ARG A 165 18.51 12.80 -4.68
CA ARG A 165 19.21 14.10 -4.60
C ARG A 165 18.25 15.26 -4.31
N ALA A 166 16.96 15.06 -4.55
CA ALA A 166 15.91 16.04 -4.28
C ALA A 166 15.25 15.90 -2.90
N ALA A 167 15.71 14.95 -2.08
CA ALA A 167 15.26 14.80 -0.70
C ALA A 167 15.58 16.05 0.13
N ALA A 168 14.68 16.40 1.02
CA ALA A 168 14.85 17.46 2.00
C ALA A 168 15.38 16.92 3.33
N PHE A 169 16.08 17.79 4.04
CA PHE A 169 16.69 17.49 5.32
C PHE A 169 16.29 18.55 6.32
N PHE A 170 15.75 18.10 7.44
CA PHE A 170 15.27 18.94 8.52
C PHE A 170 16.01 18.58 9.80
N ARG A 171 16.69 19.57 10.37
CA ARG A 171 17.28 19.48 11.71
C ARG A 171 16.44 20.30 12.67
N ASP A 172 15.29 19.75 13.01
CA ASP A 172 14.34 20.37 13.94
C ASP A 172 13.62 19.26 14.71
N ASP A 173 13.99 19.12 15.99
CA ASP A 173 13.38 18.13 16.88
C ASP A 173 11.88 18.39 17.10
N THR A 174 11.46 19.65 17.10
CA THR A 174 10.05 20.01 17.30
C THR A 174 9.22 19.56 16.10
N LEU A 175 9.72 19.81 14.88
CA LEU A 175 9.10 19.32 13.66
C LEU A 175 9.06 17.79 13.63
N ARG A 176 10.18 17.13 13.92
CA ARG A 176 10.27 15.66 13.94
C ARG A 176 9.27 15.04 14.93
N GLU A 177 9.20 15.58 16.14
CA GLU A 177 8.28 15.10 17.18
C GLU A 177 6.82 15.36 16.82
N ALA A 178 6.51 16.50 16.20
CA ALA A 178 5.16 16.80 15.71
C ALA A 178 4.73 15.80 14.64
N VAL A 179 5.54 15.64 13.58
CA VAL A 179 5.23 14.70 12.48
C VAL A 179 5.11 13.27 12.99
N THR A 180 6.01 12.83 13.89
CA THR A 180 5.94 11.48 14.48
C THR A 180 4.64 11.28 15.26
N ARG A 181 4.25 12.25 16.09
CA ARG A 181 3.00 12.20 16.85
C ARG A 181 1.77 12.17 15.94
N ASP A 182 1.77 12.97 14.87
CA ASP A 182 0.64 13.03 13.94
C ASP A 182 0.49 11.68 13.20
N ILE A 183 1.59 11.08 12.75
CA ILE A 183 1.58 9.74 12.14
C ILE A 183 1.15 8.66 13.13
N GLU A 184 1.59 8.72 14.39
CA GLU A 184 1.12 7.80 15.44
C GLU A 184 -0.38 7.96 15.71
N THR A 185 -0.88 9.19 15.77
CA THR A 185 -2.32 9.48 15.96
C THR A 185 -3.15 8.92 14.80
N LEU A 186 -2.69 9.10 13.55
CA LEU A 186 -3.32 8.52 12.37
C LEU A 186 -3.34 6.99 12.44
N ARG A 187 -2.29 6.38 12.98
CA ARG A 187 -2.18 4.93 13.15
C ARG A 187 -3.14 4.39 14.21
N GLU A 188 -3.27 5.10 15.32
CA GLU A 188 -4.23 4.76 16.37
C GLU A 188 -5.68 4.80 15.87
N ALA A 189 -6.02 5.80 15.06
CA ALA A 189 -7.37 5.96 14.52
C ALA A 189 -7.77 4.83 13.53
N ARG A 190 -6.80 4.24 12.82
CA ARG A 190 -7.06 3.25 11.74
C ARG A 190 -6.75 1.79 12.12
N GLY A 191 -6.32 1.52 13.34
CA GLY A 191 -5.90 0.20 13.81
C GLY A 191 -4.38 0.00 13.79
N HIS A 192 -3.86 -0.61 14.86
CA HIS A 192 -2.42 -0.76 15.09
C HIS A 192 -1.75 -1.64 14.02
N GLY A 193 -0.50 -1.31 13.70
CA GLY A 193 0.33 -2.09 12.76
C GLY A 193 0.18 -1.72 11.29
N ARG A 194 -0.66 -0.73 10.94
CA ARG A 194 -0.78 -0.27 9.55
C ARG A 194 0.43 0.57 9.12
N VAL A 195 1.00 0.17 7.99
CA VAL A 195 1.99 0.90 7.19
C VAL A 195 1.23 1.95 6.40
N PHE A 196 1.71 3.20 6.34
CA PHE A 196 1.20 4.16 5.37
C PHE A 196 2.18 4.31 4.20
N HIS A 197 1.64 4.51 3.02
CA HIS A 197 2.39 4.94 1.85
C HIS A 197 2.10 6.41 1.64
N VAL A 198 3.15 7.22 1.47
CA VAL A 198 3.02 8.66 1.21
C VAL A 198 3.66 8.93 -0.13
N SER A 199 2.89 9.43 -1.09
CA SER A 199 3.34 9.77 -2.44
C SER A 199 4.26 10.99 -2.45
N GLN A 200 5.05 11.15 -3.51
CA GLN A 200 5.89 12.32 -3.71
C GLN A 200 5.06 13.62 -3.78
N LEU A 201 3.83 13.55 -4.30
CA LEU A 201 2.89 14.68 -4.35
C LEU A 201 2.43 15.09 -2.94
N GLU A 202 2.11 14.13 -2.08
CA GLU A 202 1.75 14.41 -0.69
C GLU A 202 2.94 15.00 0.08
N LEU A 203 4.14 14.46 -0.12
CA LEU A 203 5.36 15.04 0.46
C LEU A 203 5.55 16.50 -0.01
N GLU A 204 5.31 16.81 -1.29
CA GLU A 204 5.39 18.17 -1.83
C GLU A 204 4.43 19.11 -1.06
N ARG A 205 3.18 18.67 -0.89
CA ARG A 205 2.15 19.45 -0.19
C ARG A 205 2.47 19.65 1.29
N MET A 206 2.98 18.63 1.96
CA MET A 206 3.28 18.66 3.39
C MET A 206 4.50 19.52 3.72
N PHE A 207 5.57 19.41 2.93
CA PHE A 207 6.88 19.93 3.33
C PHE A 207 7.42 21.05 2.43
N PHE A 208 6.89 21.22 1.23
CA PHE A 208 7.48 22.11 0.22
C PHE A 208 6.53 23.20 -0.30
N ALA A 209 5.22 23.08 -0.07
CA ALA A 209 4.24 24.10 -0.44
C ALA A 209 4.31 25.38 0.43
N GLY A 210 5.06 25.35 1.54
CA GLY A 210 4.96 26.30 2.65
C GLY A 210 5.86 27.54 2.58
N GLU A 211 5.64 28.45 1.64
CA GLU A 211 6.06 29.86 1.77
C GLU A 211 5.06 30.90 1.23
N ARG A 212 3.96 30.50 0.55
CA ARG A 212 2.96 31.46 0.03
C ARG A 212 1.78 31.75 0.96
N ALA A 213 1.56 30.95 2.01
CA ALA A 213 0.42 31.09 2.92
C ALA A 213 0.62 32.09 4.09
N THR A 214 1.86 32.48 4.40
CA THR A 214 2.16 33.38 5.55
C THR A 214 2.38 34.84 5.15
N GLY A 215 1.83 35.24 4.00
CA GLY A 215 2.21 36.48 3.31
C GLY A 215 1.11 37.50 2.98
N SER A 216 -0.16 37.37 3.40
CA SER A 216 -1.08 38.53 3.47
C SER A 216 -2.42 38.17 4.13
N ASN A 217 -2.76 38.90 5.19
CA ASN A 217 -4.15 39.05 5.63
C ASN A 217 -4.96 39.75 4.52
N ASP A 218 -5.86 39.02 3.84
CA ASP A 218 -7.22 39.48 3.49
C ASP A 218 -8.06 38.31 2.92
N PRO A 219 -9.19 37.89 3.52
CA PRO A 219 -9.99 36.78 3.01
C PRO A 219 -11.02 37.19 1.93
N LEU A 220 -10.87 38.36 1.30
CA LEU A 220 -11.79 38.85 0.26
C LEU A 220 -11.04 39.65 -0.82
N ALA A 221 -10.57 38.98 -1.86
CA ALA A 221 -10.22 39.65 -3.12
C ALA A 221 -10.67 38.79 -4.30
N ASP A 222 -11.91 39.05 -4.72
CA ASP A 222 -12.51 38.69 -6.00
C ASP A 222 -11.75 39.34 -7.17
N PRO A 223 -11.47 38.60 -8.25
CA PRO A 223 -11.51 39.23 -9.56
C PRO A 223 -12.19 38.33 -10.61
N LEU A 224 -13.53 38.32 -10.62
CA LEU A 224 -14.27 38.15 -11.87
C LEU A 224 -14.18 39.43 -12.70
N ALA A 225 -13.41 39.38 -13.79
CA ALA A 225 -13.64 40.17 -15.00
C ALA A 225 -13.01 39.50 -16.23
N ASP A 226 -13.80 38.62 -16.85
CA ASP A 226 -13.60 38.11 -18.22
C ASP A 226 -13.96 39.22 -19.25
N PRO A 227 -13.27 39.32 -20.39
CA PRO A 227 -13.91 38.84 -21.61
C PRO A 227 -12.90 38.28 -22.65
N LEU A 228 -12.96 36.98 -22.92
CA LEU A 228 -13.20 36.35 -24.23
C LEU A 228 -13.09 34.81 -24.12
N ALA A 229 -14.25 34.15 -24.17
CA ALA A 229 -14.47 32.72 -24.02
C ALA A 229 -13.99 31.81 -25.20
N ASP A 230 -13.34 30.71 -24.79
CA ASP A 230 -13.42 29.25 -25.15
C ASP A 230 -13.45 28.75 -26.62
N PRO A 231 -12.81 27.58 -26.96
CA PRO A 231 -13.05 26.27 -26.33
C PRO A 231 -11.77 25.44 -26.07
N LEU A 232 -11.38 25.31 -24.80
CA LEU A 232 -10.78 24.13 -24.15
C LEU A 232 -10.80 24.45 -22.65
N ALA A 233 -11.98 24.24 -22.05
CA ALA A 233 -12.31 24.59 -20.68
C ALA A 233 -11.25 24.15 -19.64
N ASP A 234 -11.01 25.02 -18.68
CA ASP A 234 -10.21 24.77 -17.49
C ASP A 234 -10.72 23.48 -16.79
N PRO A 235 -9.89 22.42 -16.65
CA PRO A 235 -10.30 21.15 -16.05
C PRO A 235 -10.78 21.22 -14.59
N LEU A 236 -10.69 22.39 -13.95
CA LEU A 236 -11.16 22.65 -12.59
C LEU A 236 -12.46 23.48 -12.52
N ALA A 237 -13.00 23.93 -13.66
CA ALA A 237 -14.17 24.81 -13.68
C ALA A 237 -15.50 24.10 -13.33
N ASP A 238 -15.60 22.79 -13.57
CA ASP A 238 -16.79 21.99 -13.25
C ASP A 238 -16.43 20.65 -12.57
N PRO A 239 -16.10 20.67 -11.27
CA PRO A 239 -15.75 19.46 -10.53
C PRO A 239 -16.93 18.49 -10.39
N ILE A 240 -18.18 18.98 -10.38
CA ILE A 240 -19.38 18.14 -10.29
C ILE A 240 -19.62 17.42 -11.61
N GLY A 241 -19.56 18.12 -12.74
CA GLY A 241 -19.65 17.51 -14.07
C GLY A 241 -18.55 16.48 -14.29
N ARG A 242 -17.32 16.77 -13.86
CA ARG A 242 -16.21 15.81 -13.97
C ARG A 242 -16.39 14.57 -13.11
N ALA A 243 -16.89 14.73 -11.89
CA ALA A 243 -17.24 13.62 -11.01
C ALA A 243 -18.35 12.75 -11.63
N ARG A 244 -19.35 13.38 -12.25
CA ARG A 244 -20.43 12.67 -12.97
C ARG A 244 -19.89 11.91 -14.18
N GLU A 245 -19.07 12.54 -15.01
CA GLU A 245 -18.43 11.88 -16.15
C GLU A 245 -17.60 10.68 -15.73
N LEU A 246 -16.82 10.81 -14.65
CA LEU A 246 -16.01 9.73 -14.11
C LEU A 246 -16.88 8.55 -13.68
N LEU A 247 -17.97 8.82 -12.95
CA LEU A 247 -18.92 7.80 -12.51
C LEU A 247 -19.62 7.09 -13.68
N ILE A 248 -20.07 7.84 -14.69
CA ILE A 248 -20.69 7.27 -15.90
C ILE A 248 -19.67 6.39 -16.64
N ALA A 249 -18.43 6.86 -16.78
CA ALA A 249 -17.36 6.11 -17.44
C ALA A 249 -17.01 4.81 -16.70
N SER A 250 -17.19 4.77 -15.37
CA SER A 250 -17.01 3.60 -14.51
C SER A 250 -18.26 2.72 -14.39
N GLY A 251 -19.30 2.95 -15.20
CA GLY A 251 -20.49 2.11 -15.25
C GLY A 251 -21.55 2.40 -14.18
N VAL A 252 -21.41 3.48 -13.41
CA VAL A 252 -22.41 3.87 -12.41
C VAL A 252 -23.61 4.51 -13.10
N GLY A 253 -24.80 3.94 -12.87
CA GLY A 253 -26.05 4.47 -13.42
C GLY A 253 -26.40 5.85 -12.87
N GLU A 254 -26.99 6.72 -13.70
CA GLU A 254 -27.27 8.12 -13.37
C GLU A 254 -28.05 8.31 -12.06
N TRP A 255 -29.01 7.43 -11.77
CA TRP A 255 -29.79 7.48 -10.52
C TRP A 255 -28.89 7.34 -9.28
N ARG A 256 -27.85 6.51 -9.36
CA ARG A 256 -26.93 6.25 -8.25
C ARG A 256 -25.96 7.42 -8.09
N ILE A 257 -25.52 8.01 -9.20
CA ILE A 257 -24.71 9.24 -9.20
C ILE A 257 -25.42 10.35 -8.43
N ASP A 258 -26.72 10.55 -8.71
CA ASP A 258 -27.52 11.57 -8.04
C ASP A 258 -27.64 11.31 -6.54
N GLU A 259 -27.75 10.04 -6.13
CA GLU A 259 -27.79 9.66 -4.71
C GLU A 259 -26.46 9.92 -3.99
N LEU A 260 -25.33 9.60 -4.63
CA LEU A 260 -23.99 9.86 -4.09
C LEU A 260 -23.76 11.37 -3.91
N PHE A 261 -24.12 12.18 -4.92
CA PHE A 261 -24.03 13.65 -4.81
C PHE A 261 -24.98 14.23 -3.79
N ALA A 262 -26.21 13.71 -3.67
CA ALA A 262 -27.13 14.15 -2.64
C ALA A 262 -26.64 13.78 -1.23
N THR A 263 -25.85 12.71 -1.09
CA THR A 263 -25.20 12.33 0.17
C THR A 263 -24.09 13.33 0.52
N LEU A 264 -23.17 13.61 -0.41
CA LEU A 264 -22.12 14.63 -0.24
C LEU A 264 -22.70 16.01 0.05
N ALA A 265 -23.75 16.45 -0.66
CA ALA A 265 -24.37 17.76 -0.46
C ALA A 265 -25.01 17.93 0.94
N ARG A 266 -25.42 16.83 1.60
CA ARG A 266 -25.98 16.87 2.96
C ARG A 266 -24.90 16.76 4.04
N ALA A 267 -23.74 16.21 3.71
CA ALA A 267 -22.64 16.00 4.64
C ALA A 267 -21.81 17.29 4.79
N PRO A 268 -21.43 17.69 6.02
CA PRO A 268 -20.62 18.88 6.23
C PRO A 268 -19.21 18.68 5.67
N PHE A 269 -18.78 19.58 4.80
CA PHE A 269 -17.39 19.60 4.32
C PHE A 269 -16.49 20.36 5.31
N ASP A 270 -15.52 19.68 5.89
CA ASP A 270 -14.59 20.25 6.88
C ASP A 270 -13.28 20.69 6.23
N THR A 271 -13.11 22.00 6.03
CA THR A 271 -11.91 22.57 5.41
C THR A 271 -10.63 22.43 6.24
N GLU A 272 -10.72 22.03 7.52
CA GLU A 272 -9.55 21.83 8.39
C GLU A 272 -8.98 20.41 8.29
N LEU A 273 -9.68 19.48 7.64
CA LEU A 273 -9.21 18.11 7.41
C LEU A 273 -8.10 18.10 6.35
N LEU A 274 -6.91 17.63 6.74
CA LEU A 274 -5.74 17.55 5.84
C LEU A 274 -5.98 16.64 4.62
N VAL A 275 -6.84 15.62 4.77
CA VAL A 275 -7.07 14.59 3.77
C VAL A 275 -8.54 14.14 3.83
N HIS A 276 -9.32 14.48 2.82
CA HIS A 276 -10.70 13.99 2.62
C HIS A 276 -10.73 12.59 2.01
N GLY A 277 -11.78 11.81 2.24
CA GLY A 277 -11.86 10.40 1.83
C GLY A 277 -11.11 9.47 2.79
N ALA A 278 -11.05 9.83 4.07
CA ALA A 278 -10.32 9.11 5.11
C ALA A 278 -11.09 9.12 6.44
N GLY A 279 -12.18 8.36 6.52
CA GLY A 279 -13.06 8.30 7.70
C GLY A 279 -14.14 9.38 7.74
N ASP A 280 -14.43 9.99 6.58
CA ASP A 280 -15.54 10.91 6.33
C ASP A 280 -16.53 10.30 5.32
N GLU A 281 -17.61 11.00 4.98
CA GLU A 281 -18.63 10.50 4.07
C GLU A 281 -18.09 10.19 2.67
N LEU A 282 -17.04 10.90 2.24
CA LEU A 282 -16.34 10.56 1.00
C LEU A 282 -15.65 9.20 1.09
N ALA A 283 -15.11 8.81 2.25
CA ALA A 283 -14.49 7.50 2.42
C ALA A 283 -15.50 6.36 2.24
N GLU A 284 -16.72 6.50 2.77
CA GLU A 284 -17.78 5.49 2.60
C GLU A 284 -18.20 5.35 1.13
N ILE A 285 -18.29 6.48 0.42
CA ILE A 285 -18.59 6.50 -1.03
C ILE A 285 -17.46 5.85 -1.83
N LEU A 286 -16.20 6.15 -1.50
CA LEU A 286 -15.05 5.54 -2.17
C LEU A 286 -14.95 4.05 -1.87
N ASP A 287 -15.23 3.63 -0.64
CA ASP A 287 -15.27 2.21 -0.28
C ASP A 287 -16.36 1.49 -1.09
N GLU A 288 -17.56 2.06 -1.20
CA GLU A 288 -18.63 1.48 -2.01
C GLU A 288 -18.26 1.41 -3.50
N LEU A 289 -17.75 2.52 -4.06
CA LEU A 289 -17.31 2.55 -5.45
C LEU A 289 -16.14 1.60 -5.72
N ALA A 290 -15.29 1.33 -4.73
CA ALA A 290 -14.22 0.33 -4.82
C ALA A 290 -14.76 -1.10 -4.97
N PHE A 291 -15.97 -1.39 -4.47
CA PHE A 291 -16.61 -2.70 -4.62
C PHE A 291 -17.40 -2.81 -5.92
N ASP A 292 -18.09 -1.74 -6.32
CA ASP A 292 -19.08 -1.78 -7.40
C ASP A 292 -18.53 -1.34 -8.77
N THR A 293 -17.32 -0.76 -8.83
CA THR A 293 -16.78 -0.15 -10.05
C THR A 293 -15.27 -0.30 -10.18
N ASP A 294 -14.77 -0.23 -11.42
CA ASP A 294 -13.33 -0.20 -11.74
C ASP A 294 -12.73 1.23 -11.66
N ILE A 295 -13.29 2.09 -10.82
CA ILE A 295 -12.84 3.49 -10.71
C ILE A 295 -11.48 3.57 -10.01
N ASP A 296 -10.54 4.35 -10.55
CA ASP A 296 -9.30 4.66 -9.84
C ASP A 296 -9.63 5.45 -8.57
N LEU A 297 -9.45 4.82 -7.40
CA LEU A 297 -9.85 5.39 -6.12
C LEU A 297 -9.06 6.64 -5.74
N LEU A 298 -7.81 6.78 -6.18
CA LEU A 298 -7.02 7.98 -5.91
C LEU A 298 -7.53 9.16 -6.73
N ASP A 299 -7.85 8.91 -8.00
CA ASP A 299 -8.42 9.92 -8.88
C ASP A 299 -9.86 10.28 -8.50
N ALA A 300 -10.69 9.28 -8.20
CA ALA A 300 -12.04 9.42 -7.68
C ALA A 300 -12.03 10.29 -6.42
N ARG A 301 -11.18 9.95 -5.45
CA ARG A 301 -11.04 10.69 -4.20
C ARG A 301 -10.76 12.17 -4.44
N ARG A 302 -9.81 12.48 -5.32
CA ARG A 302 -9.46 13.88 -5.64
C ARG A 302 -10.64 14.61 -6.28
N ILE A 303 -11.29 14.00 -7.27
CA ILE A 303 -12.37 14.62 -8.04
C ILE A 303 -13.61 14.81 -7.15
N PHE A 304 -13.96 13.82 -6.33
CA PHE A 304 -15.09 13.92 -5.41
C PHE A 304 -14.85 14.88 -4.25
N ALA A 305 -13.62 15.03 -3.75
CA ALA A 305 -13.32 16.03 -2.73
C ALA A 305 -13.62 17.46 -3.24
N LEU A 306 -13.22 17.76 -4.49
CA LEU A 306 -13.51 19.04 -5.14
C LEU A 306 -15.02 19.22 -5.42
N ALA A 307 -15.70 18.15 -5.85
CA ALA A 307 -17.15 18.19 -6.06
C ALA A 307 -17.89 18.39 -4.74
N TRP A 308 -17.46 17.74 -3.65
CA TRP A 308 -18.06 17.83 -2.33
C TRP A 308 -17.92 19.23 -1.75
N GLU A 309 -16.75 19.86 -1.84
CA GLU A 309 -16.54 21.25 -1.44
C GLU A 309 -17.56 22.19 -2.12
N ARG A 310 -17.80 21.98 -3.43
CA ARG A 310 -18.75 22.79 -4.21
C ARG A 310 -20.21 22.48 -3.84
N LEU A 311 -20.55 21.21 -3.61
CA LEU A 311 -21.89 20.76 -3.23
C LEU A 311 -22.27 21.18 -1.80
N ALA A 312 -21.30 21.21 -0.88
CA ALA A 312 -21.49 21.58 0.52
C ALA A 312 -21.42 23.09 0.77
N SER A 313 -20.88 23.86 -0.18
CA SER A 313 -20.80 25.32 -0.09
C SER A 313 -22.19 25.97 -0.18
N PRO A 314 -22.60 26.80 0.81
CA PRO A 314 -23.84 27.57 0.73
C PRO A 314 -23.63 28.80 -0.16
N THR A 315 -23.55 28.62 -1.48
CA THR A 315 -23.55 29.74 -2.44
C THR A 315 -24.94 29.98 -3.00
N GLU A 316 -25.23 31.25 -3.31
CA GLU A 316 -26.49 31.83 -3.80
C GLU A 316 -27.01 31.27 -5.16
N ASP A 317 -26.40 30.21 -5.68
CA ASP A 317 -26.72 29.55 -6.95
C ASP A 317 -27.61 28.30 -6.75
N ALA A 318 -28.60 28.38 -5.86
CA ALA A 318 -29.65 27.36 -5.78
C ALA A 318 -30.49 27.27 -7.09
N GLU A 319 -30.35 28.24 -8.00
CA GLU A 319 -30.98 28.23 -9.33
C GLU A 319 -30.25 27.32 -10.35
N ALA A 320 -28.97 26.97 -10.14
CA ALA A 320 -28.24 26.07 -11.05
C ALA A 320 -28.58 24.58 -10.85
N ALA A 321 -29.05 24.20 -9.66
CA ALA A 321 -29.55 22.85 -9.40
C ALA A 321 -30.94 22.60 -10.02
N GLU A 322 -31.72 23.65 -10.30
CA GLU A 322 -33.01 23.55 -11.00
C GLU A 322 -32.85 23.40 -12.53
N ASP A 323 -31.73 23.85 -13.12
CA ASP A 323 -31.48 23.78 -14.57
C ASP A 323 -30.88 22.43 -15.03
N LEU A 324 -30.56 21.53 -14.09
CA LEU A 324 -30.07 20.16 -14.35
C LEU A 324 -31.18 19.12 -14.54
N GLY A 325 -32.45 19.54 -14.69
CA GLY A 325 -33.51 18.64 -15.14
C GLY A 325 -33.78 17.45 -14.23
N VAL A 326 -33.91 17.68 -12.91
CA VAL A 326 -34.41 16.66 -11.97
C VAL A 326 -35.89 16.41 -12.24
N GLY A 327 -36.16 15.61 -13.28
CA GLY A 327 -37.48 15.09 -13.61
C GLY A 327 -37.86 14.00 -12.62
N ALA A 328 -38.49 14.40 -11.51
CA ALA A 328 -39.12 13.48 -10.55
C ALA A 328 -40.27 12.64 -11.15
N GLU A 329 -40.63 12.86 -12.42
CA GLU A 329 -41.65 12.09 -13.15
C GLU A 329 -41.08 10.86 -13.88
N ASP A 330 -39.84 10.91 -14.40
CA ASP A 330 -39.25 9.77 -15.14
C ASP A 330 -38.70 8.66 -14.23
N THR A 331 -38.16 9.03 -13.05
CA THR A 331 -37.66 8.06 -12.06
C THR A 331 -38.77 7.22 -11.43
N ARG A 332 -40.01 7.71 -11.38
CA ARG A 332 -41.16 6.95 -10.89
C ARG A 332 -41.64 5.90 -11.89
N ALA A 333 -41.59 6.22 -13.19
CA ALA A 333 -42.00 5.29 -14.24
C ALA A 333 -41.04 4.11 -14.35
N ALA A 334 -39.72 4.36 -14.34
CA ALA A 334 -38.71 3.31 -14.41
C ALA A 334 -38.70 2.38 -13.17
N ALA A 335 -38.94 2.92 -11.98
CA ALA A 335 -39.06 2.14 -10.75
C ALA A 335 -40.34 1.28 -10.71
N ASP A 336 -41.43 1.78 -11.29
CA ASP A 336 -42.68 1.01 -11.42
C ASP A 336 -42.55 -0.13 -12.43
N ASP A 337 -41.84 0.07 -13.55
CA ASP A 337 -41.58 -0.96 -14.56
C ASP A 337 -40.66 -2.07 -14.04
N THR A 338 -39.59 -1.72 -13.30
CA THR A 338 -38.69 -2.70 -12.66
C THR A 338 -39.44 -3.58 -11.67
N ARG A 339 -40.28 -2.97 -10.82
CA ARG A 339 -41.08 -3.70 -9.84
C ARG A 339 -42.09 -4.63 -10.51
N ALA A 340 -42.71 -4.20 -11.61
CA ALA A 340 -43.63 -5.02 -12.38
C ALA A 340 -42.94 -6.25 -13.00
N ALA A 341 -41.73 -6.08 -13.55
CA ALA A 341 -40.94 -7.17 -14.12
C ALA A 341 -40.55 -8.23 -13.06
N VAL A 342 -40.11 -7.80 -11.87
CA VAL A 342 -39.77 -8.70 -10.76
C VAL A 342 -41.02 -9.42 -10.22
N GLU A 343 -42.16 -8.75 -10.11
CA GLU A 343 -43.42 -9.37 -9.70
C GLU A 343 -43.91 -10.41 -10.71
N ALA A 344 -43.77 -10.14 -12.01
CA ALA A 344 -44.10 -11.08 -13.09
C ALA A 344 -43.22 -12.33 -13.03
N PHE A 345 -41.91 -12.17 -12.80
CA PHE A 345 -40.97 -13.28 -12.61
C PHE A 345 -41.33 -14.14 -11.39
N GLU A 346 -41.59 -13.52 -10.23
CA GLU A 346 -41.98 -14.23 -9.00
C GLU A 346 -43.31 -14.98 -9.17
N GLN A 347 -44.28 -14.42 -9.89
CA GLN A 347 -45.53 -15.11 -10.23
C GLN A 347 -45.29 -16.32 -11.14
N GLY A 348 -44.47 -16.16 -12.18
CA GLY A 348 -44.07 -17.25 -13.07
C GLY A 348 -43.34 -18.39 -12.33
N ARG A 349 -42.43 -18.03 -11.42
CA ARG A 349 -41.71 -18.98 -10.56
C ARG A 349 -42.66 -19.76 -9.65
N ARG A 350 -43.62 -19.08 -9.01
CA ARG A 350 -44.65 -19.72 -8.16
C ARG A 350 -45.58 -20.63 -8.96
N ALA A 351 -45.85 -20.31 -10.23
CA ALA A 351 -46.62 -21.13 -11.14
C ALA A 351 -45.84 -22.33 -11.73
N ARG A 352 -44.56 -22.51 -11.35
CA ARG A 352 -43.63 -23.53 -11.89
C ARG A 352 -43.45 -23.42 -13.41
N GLY A 353 -43.35 -22.19 -13.92
CA GLY A 353 -42.94 -21.94 -15.30
C GLY A 353 -41.53 -22.45 -15.57
N ASP A 354 -41.20 -22.62 -16.85
CA ASP A 354 -39.85 -22.97 -17.28
C ASP A 354 -38.87 -21.85 -16.89
N LEU A 355 -37.84 -22.19 -16.10
CA LEU A 355 -36.96 -21.20 -15.48
C LEU A 355 -36.13 -20.45 -16.52
N GLY A 356 -35.71 -21.12 -17.61
CA GLY A 356 -34.96 -20.50 -18.69
C GLY A 356 -35.78 -19.42 -19.40
N ALA A 357 -37.04 -19.71 -19.73
CA ALA A 357 -37.95 -18.73 -20.31
C ALA A 357 -38.28 -17.57 -19.35
N LEU A 358 -38.41 -17.83 -18.05
CA LEU A 358 -38.66 -16.78 -17.04
C LEU A 358 -37.48 -15.82 -16.91
N ILE A 359 -36.25 -16.33 -16.93
CA ILE A 359 -35.03 -15.52 -16.88
C ILE A 359 -34.87 -14.70 -18.17
N ALA A 360 -35.11 -15.30 -19.33
CA ALA A 360 -35.05 -14.59 -20.61
C ALA A 360 -36.07 -13.45 -20.71
N ASN A 361 -37.29 -13.68 -20.22
CA ASN A 361 -38.32 -12.63 -20.16
C ASN A 361 -37.95 -11.53 -19.16
N LEU A 362 -37.44 -11.88 -17.98
CA LEU A 362 -36.97 -10.88 -17.00
C LEU A 362 -35.83 -10.03 -17.56
N ALA A 363 -34.87 -10.65 -18.24
CA ALA A 363 -33.77 -9.94 -18.88
C ALA A 363 -34.29 -9.00 -19.98
N SER A 364 -35.24 -9.47 -20.81
CA SER A 364 -35.89 -8.64 -21.83
C SER A 364 -36.72 -7.50 -21.24
N ASP A 365 -37.44 -7.73 -20.15
CA ASP A 365 -38.28 -6.73 -19.47
C ASP A 365 -37.43 -5.68 -18.73
N LEU A 366 -36.19 -6.02 -18.39
CA LEU A 366 -35.19 -5.11 -17.80
C LEU A 366 -34.21 -4.54 -18.84
N GLU A 367 -34.47 -4.76 -20.14
CA GLU A 367 -33.60 -4.35 -21.25
C GLU A 367 -32.13 -4.82 -21.13
N LEU A 368 -31.88 -5.89 -20.39
CA LEU A 368 -30.58 -6.55 -20.29
C LEU A 368 -30.37 -7.32 -21.60
N GLY A 369 -29.40 -6.88 -22.41
CA GLY A 369 -29.04 -7.52 -23.68
C GLY A 369 -28.70 -9.01 -23.52
N PRO A 370 -28.68 -9.78 -24.64
CA PRO A 370 -28.33 -11.20 -24.58
C PRO A 370 -26.97 -11.38 -23.91
N VAL A 371 -26.92 -12.25 -22.91
CA VAL A 371 -25.70 -12.63 -22.20
C VAL A 371 -24.87 -13.47 -23.17
N ASP A 372 -23.92 -12.86 -23.87
CA ASP A 372 -22.89 -13.59 -24.60
C ASP A 372 -21.95 -14.23 -23.57
N ASP A 373 -21.65 -15.53 -23.76
CA ASP A 373 -20.64 -16.27 -23.01
C ASP A 373 -19.27 -15.59 -23.21
N PRO A 374 -18.66 -15.00 -22.17
CA PRO A 374 -17.36 -14.36 -22.29
C PRO A 374 -16.28 -15.41 -21.99
N ASP A 375 -16.05 -16.32 -22.94
CA ASP A 375 -14.83 -17.11 -22.96
C ASP A 375 -13.80 -16.43 -23.90
N GLU A 376 -12.60 -16.22 -23.36
CA GLU A 376 -11.34 -15.85 -24.04
C GLU A 376 -11.09 -14.37 -24.42
N GLU A 377 -10.91 -13.50 -23.42
CA GLU A 377 -9.89 -12.44 -23.52
C GLU A 377 -8.96 -12.54 -22.30
N ASP A 378 -7.69 -12.91 -22.54
CA ASP A 378 -6.57 -12.86 -21.58
C ASP A 378 -6.25 -11.41 -21.18
N SER A 379 -7.19 -10.75 -20.51
CA SER A 379 -6.91 -9.54 -19.74
C SER A 379 -6.42 -9.97 -18.36
N PRO A 380 -5.30 -9.45 -17.84
CA PRO A 380 -4.84 -9.80 -16.50
C PRO A 380 -5.95 -9.48 -15.49
N ALA A 381 -6.26 -10.44 -14.62
CA ALA A 381 -7.30 -10.29 -13.60
C ALA A 381 -7.01 -9.02 -12.77
N PRO A 382 -8.01 -8.15 -12.53
CA PRO A 382 -7.82 -6.95 -11.71
C PRO A 382 -7.36 -7.28 -10.29
N ASP A 383 -6.56 -6.40 -9.69
CA ASP A 383 -6.09 -6.53 -8.30
C ASP A 383 -7.23 -6.25 -7.31
N PHE A 384 -7.91 -7.29 -6.81
CA PHE A 384 -8.96 -7.16 -5.79
C PHE A 384 -8.40 -7.42 -4.37
N PRO A 385 -8.54 -6.50 -3.42
CA PRO A 385 -8.17 -6.77 -2.03
C PRO A 385 -8.96 -7.96 -1.47
N GLY A 386 -8.27 -8.91 -0.85
CA GLY A 386 -8.85 -10.12 -0.28
C GLY A 386 -8.86 -11.33 -1.21
N VAL A 387 -8.28 -11.25 -2.40
CA VAL A 387 -8.14 -12.39 -3.33
C VAL A 387 -7.49 -13.59 -2.65
N VAL A 388 -6.38 -13.41 -1.94
CA VAL A 388 -5.73 -14.51 -1.20
C VAL A 388 -6.68 -15.16 -0.19
N GLY A 389 -7.55 -14.36 0.45
CA GLY A 389 -8.59 -14.87 1.35
C GLY A 389 -9.65 -15.70 0.62
N ALA A 390 -10.07 -15.26 -0.56
CA ALA A 390 -10.98 -16.03 -1.41
C ALA A 390 -10.34 -17.36 -1.85
N MET A 391 -9.08 -17.34 -2.28
CA MET A 391 -8.32 -18.55 -2.65
C MET A 391 -8.20 -19.55 -1.49
N VAL A 392 -7.99 -19.05 -0.27
CA VAL A 392 -7.98 -19.89 0.94
C VAL A 392 -9.34 -20.54 1.18
N GLU A 393 -10.44 -19.80 1.05
CA GLU A 393 -11.79 -20.36 1.22
C GLU A 393 -12.16 -21.34 0.10
N GLU A 394 -11.73 -21.09 -1.13
CA GLU A 394 -11.87 -22.01 -2.26
C GLU A 394 -11.16 -23.33 -1.98
N PHE A 395 -9.87 -23.28 -1.62
CA PHE A 395 -9.11 -24.47 -1.21
C PHE A 395 -9.80 -25.24 -0.07
N LEU A 396 -10.25 -24.54 0.98
CA LEU A 396 -10.93 -25.18 2.11
C LEU A 396 -12.28 -25.80 1.69
N TRP A 397 -12.98 -25.17 0.75
CA TRP A 397 -14.22 -25.68 0.19
C TRP A 397 -13.99 -26.94 -0.63
N GLU A 398 -12.99 -26.96 -1.51
CA GLU A 398 -12.61 -28.13 -2.31
C GLU A 398 -12.20 -29.31 -1.43
N VAL A 399 -11.32 -29.08 -0.44
CA VAL A 399 -10.93 -30.12 0.53
C VAL A 399 -12.15 -30.64 1.28
N GLY A 400 -13.07 -29.76 1.67
CA GLY A 400 -14.32 -30.15 2.31
C GLY A 400 -15.24 -30.98 1.41
N ALA A 401 -15.29 -30.68 0.12
CA ALA A 401 -16.07 -31.42 -0.87
C ALA A 401 -15.48 -32.80 -1.15
N GLU A 402 -14.15 -32.91 -1.27
CA GLU A 402 -13.45 -34.16 -1.61
C GLU A 402 -13.23 -35.09 -0.41
N ARG A 403 -12.82 -34.52 0.73
CA ARG A 403 -12.32 -35.27 1.90
C ARG A 403 -13.26 -35.18 3.11
N GLY A 404 -14.29 -34.34 3.03
CA GLY A 404 -15.34 -34.21 4.03
C GLY A 404 -15.12 -33.08 5.04
N ALA A 405 -16.17 -32.79 5.80
CA ALA A 405 -16.22 -31.66 6.72
C ALA A 405 -15.20 -31.73 7.87
N ASP A 406 -14.86 -32.93 8.34
CA ASP A 406 -13.86 -33.12 9.41
C ASP A 406 -12.46 -32.68 8.98
N GLU A 407 -12.09 -32.96 7.72
CA GLU A 407 -10.79 -32.53 7.18
C GLU A 407 -10.77 -31.01 6.95
N ARG A 408 -11.84 -30.43 6.41
CA ARG A 408 -11.98 -28.97 6.32
C ARG A 408 -11.84 -28.31 7.69
N ALA A 409 -12.48 -28.85 8.72
CA ALA A 409 -12.40 -28.34 10.08
C ALA A 409 -10.97 -28.43 10.64
N ARG A 410 -10.24 -29.51 10.33
CA ARG A 410 -8.82 -29.66 10.70
C ARG A 410 -7.94 -28.57 10.08
N LEU A 411 -8.23 -28.15 8.84
CA LEU A 411 -7.46 -27.13 8.12
C LEU A 411 -7.94 -25.68 8.34
N ALA A 412 -9.01 -25.48 9.11
CA ALA A 412 -9.61 -24.17 9.39
C ALA A 412 -8.63 -23.08 9.90
N PRO A 413 -7.53 -23.38 10.62
CA PRO A 413 -6.55 -22.35 10.98
C PRO A 413 -5.98 -21.57 9.78
N LEU A 414 -6.03 -22.13 8.57
CA LEU A 414 -5.57 -21.46 7.34
C LEU A 414 -6.33 -20.17 7.03
N SER A 415 -7.60 -20.01 7.43
CA SER A 415 -8.36 -18.76 7.21
C SER A 415 -7.69 -17.53 7.87
N LYS A 416 -6.74 -17.73 8.79
CA LYS A 416 -5.87 -16.66 9.33
C LYS A 416 -5.00 -16.01 8.25
N LEU A 417 -4.58 -16.78 7.25
CA LEU A 417 -3.78 -16.27 6.13
C LEU A 417 -4.58 -15.24 5.32
N GLY A 418 -5.87 -15.49 5.09
CA GLY A 418 -6.75 -14.54 4.39
C GLY A 418 -6.87 -13.18 5.11
N ARG A 419 -6.82 -13.17 6.45
CA ARG A 419 -6.79 -11.90 7.22
C ARG A 419 -5.47 -11.17 7.11
N PHE A 420 -4.35 -11.89 7.14
CA PHE A 420 -3.02 -11.32 6.94
C PHE A 420 -2.88 -10.72 5.53
N ALA A 421 -3.31 -11.46 4.51
CA ALA A 421 -3.15 -11.12 3.11
C ALA A 421 -4.29 -10.24 2.54
N ARG A 422 -5.09 -9.60 3.40
CA ARG A 422 -6.25 -8.80 2.97
C ARG A 422 -5.88 -7.69 1.98
N GLU A 423 -4.72 -7.08 2.16
CA GLU A 423 -4.24 -5.97 1.32
C GLU A 423 -3.47 -6.45 0.07
N ILE A 424 -3.28 -7.76 -0.10
CA ILE A 424 -2.63 -8.31 -1.28
C ILE A 424 -3.69 -8.42 -2.37
N GLY A 425 -3.66 -7.48 -3.31
CA GLY A 425 -4.66 -7.35 -4.38
C GLY A 425 -4.58 -8.46 -5.43
N ASN A 426 -3.43 -9.11 -5.57
CA ASN A 426 -3.16 -10.08 -6.63
C ASN A 426 -2.69 -11.42 -6.04
N PHE A 427 -3.25 -12.55 -6.49
CA PHE A 427 -2.79 -13.86 -5.99
C PHE A 427 -1.39 -14.20 -6.48
N GLU A 428 -1.04 -13.79 -7.68
CA GLU A 428 0.25 -14.03 -8.33
C GLU A 428 1.38 -13.19 -7.70
N SER A 429 1.03 -12.10 -7.01
CA SER A 429 1.98 -11.33 -6.19
C SER A 429 2.21 -11.93 -4.80
N PHE A 430 1.38 -12.89 -4.39
CA PHE A 430 1.54 -13.57 -3.11
C PHE A 430 2.65 -14.63 -3.20
N GLY A 431 3.70 -14.49 -2.40
CA GLY A 431 4.90 -15.32 -2.52
C GLY A 431 5.41 -15.93 -1.21
N ALA A 432 6.54 -16.65 -1.33
CA ALA A 432 7.26 -17.19 -0.18
C ALA A 432 7.65 -16.13 0.88
N PRO A 433 8.02 -14.87 0.54
CA PRO A 433 8.29 -13.84 1.54
C PRO A 433 7.08 -13.49 2.41
N ASP A 434 5.87 -13.45 1.82
CA ASP A 434 4.62 -13.17 2.54
C ASP A 434 4.26 -14.30 3.49
N LEU A 435 4.38 -15.55 3.01
CA LEU A 435 4.21 -16.74 3.84
C LEU A 435 5.21 -16.78 4.99
N LEU A 436 6.46 -16.37 4.76
CA LEU A 436 7.46 -16.26 5.81
C LEU A 436 7.05 -15.19 6.83
N ARG A 437 6.66 -13.99 6.42
CA ARG A 437 6.21 -12.92 7.32
C ARG A 437 4.97 -13.31 8.12
N PHE A 438 4.01 -13.97 7.48
CA PHE A 438 2.82 -14.52 8.11
C PHE A 438 3.18 -15.51 9.21
N THR A 439 3.95 -16.55 8.85
CA THR A 439 4.26 -17.68 9.74
C THR A 439 5.23 -17.33 10.87
N THR A 440 6.11 -16.35 10.67
CA THR A 440 7.19 -16.06 11.62
C THR A 440 6.99 -14.80 12.45
N PHE A 441 6.18 -13.82 12.00
CA PHE A 441 5.94 -12.58 12.75
C PHE A 441 4.46 -12.38 13.06
N TRP A 442 3.63 -12.24 12.02
CA TRP A 442 2.25 -11.78 12.18
C TRP A 442 1.44 -12.67 13.14
N LEU A 443 1.53 -13.99 12.99
CA LEU A 443 0.82 -14.94 13.86
C LEU A 443 1.18 -14.78 15.35
N HIS A 444 2.41 -14.38 15.66
CA HIS A 444 2.91 -14.27 17.02
C HIS A 444 2.67 -12.88 17.61
N GLU A 445 2.77 -11.84 16.80
CA GLU A 445 2.44 -10.47 17.17
C GLU A 445 0.94 -10.31 17.45
N GLU A 446 0.10 -10.83 16.57
CA GLU A 446 -1.36 -10.78 16.72
C GLU A 446 -1.90 -11.84 17.71
N ARG A 447 -1.02 -12.72 18.22
CA ARG A 447 -1.38 -13.82 19.14
C ARG A 447 -2.49 -14.71 18.58
N GLU A 448 -2.39 -15.00 17.29
CA GLU A 448 -3.39 -15.74 16.53
C GLU A 448 -3.29 -17.25 16.74
N LEU A 449 -2.09 -17.77 17.05
CA LEU A 449 -1.93 -19.18 17.42
C LEU A 449 -2.09 -19.37 18.92
N VAL A 450 -3.08 -20.17 19.32
CA VAL A 450 -3.41 -20.40 20.74
C VAL A 450 -2.89 -21.75 21.27
N SER A 451 -2.38 -22.63 20.41
CA SER A 451 -1.86 -23.94 20.85
C SER A 451 -0.87 -24.58 19.88
N GLU A 452 -0.14 -25.59 20.36
CA GLU A 452 0.73 -26.41 19.50
C GLU A 452 -0.06 -27.21 18.46
N GLU A 453 -1.26 -27.69 18.83
CA GLU A 453 -2.10 -28.49 17.93
C GLU A 453 -2.58 -27.64 16.76
N GLU A 454 -3.02 -26.41 17.05
CA GLU A 454 -3.41 -25.45 16.03
C GLU A 454 -2.25 -25.03 15.14
N ALA A 455 -1.05 -24.84 15.70
CA ALA A 455 0.15 -24.57 14.91
C ALA A 455 0.51 -25.73 13.96
N ARG A 456 0.38 -26.99 14.41
CA ARG A 456 0.57 -28.17 13.54
C ARG A 456 -0.48 -28.22 12.43
N ALA A 457 -1.75 -28.00 12.79
CA ALA A 457 -2.85 -27.95 11.84
C ALA A 457 -2.64 -26.85 10.79
N LEU A 458 -2.14 -25.67 11.18
CA LEU A 458 -1.81 -24.59 10.25
C LEU A 458 -0.68 -24.98 9.29
N VAL A 459 0.41 -25.58 9.78
CA VAL A 459 1.52 -26.01 8.89
C VAL A 459 1.06 -27.08 7.90
N ASP A 460 0.24 -28.03 8.34
CA ASP A 460 -0.37 -29.02 7.45
C ASP A 460 -1.29 -28.37 6.41
N ALA A 461 -2.09 -27.37 6.81
CA ALA A 461 -2.96 -26.64 5.91
C ALA A 461 -2.18 -25.80 4.89
N LEU A 462 -1.11 -25.11 5.33
CA LEU A 462 -0.22 -24.35 4.45
C LEU A 462 0.48 -25.27 3.44
N GLN A 463 0.92 -26.46 3.87
CA GLN A 463 1.49 -27.45 2.97
C GLN A 463 0.49 -27.89 1.90
N GLY A 464 -0.76 -28.16 2.27
CA GLY A 464 -1.81 -28.50 1.31
C GLY A 464 -2.14 -27.35 0.37
N PHE A 465 -2.26 -26.14 0.91
CA PHE A 465 -2.58 -24.93 0.15
C PHE A 465 -1.48 -24.56 -0.85
N CYS A 466 -0.21 -24.61 -0.45
CA CYS A 466 0.90 -24.30 -1.37
C CYS A 466 0.96 -25.28 -2.53
N THR A 467 0.72 -26.57 -2.28
CA THR A 467 0.67 -27.58 -3.36
C THR A 467 -0.52 -27.35 -4.28
N TRP A 468 -1.70 -27.08 -3.70
CA TRP A 468 -2.90 -26.76 -4.47
C TRP A 468 -2.73 -25.50 -5.32
N ALA A 469 -2.17 -24.43 -4.77
CA ALA A 469 -1.93 -23.17 -5.49
C ALA A 469 -0.98 -23.35 -6.69
N GLU A 470 0.05 -24.18 -6.55
CA GLU A 470 0.97 -24.51 -7.65
C GLU A 470 0.30 -25.37 -8.72
N GLU A 471 -0.50 -26.37 -8.32
CA GLU A 471 -1.18 -27.29 -9.24
C GLU A 471 -2.36 -26.64 -9.98
N ALA A 472 -3.17 -25.83 -9.29
CA ALA A 472 -4.41 -25.25 -9.81
C ALA A 472 -4.21 -23.86 -10.43
N HIS A 473 -3.30 -23.06 -9.90
CA HIS A 473 -3.13 -21.64 -10.29
C HIS A 473 -1.72 -21.31 -10.82
N GLY A 474 -0.80 -22.28 -10.86
CA GLY A 474 0.55 -22.08 -11.38
C GLY A 474 1.43 -21.15 -10.54
N VAL A 475 1.02 -20.80 -9.32
CA VAL A 475 1.81 -19.98 -8.40
C VAL A 475 2.82 -20.89 -7.68
N PRO A 476 4.14 -20.68 -7.81
CA PRO A 476 5.18 -21.63 -7.36
C PRO A 476 5.39 -21.67 -5.83
N LEU A 477 4.33 -21.53 -5.04
CA LEU A 477 4.39 -21.46 -3.58
C LEU A 477 5.00 -22.72 -2.95
N HIS A 478 4.66 -23.92 -3.46
CA HIS A 478 5.21 -25.14 -2.88
C HIS A 478 6.69 -25.32 -3.22
N ALA A 479 7.08 -25.04 -4.48
CA ALA A 479 8.47 -25.05 -4.91
C ALA A 479 9.34 -24.06 -4.10
N GLU A 480 8.84 -22.85 -3.84
CA GLU A 480 9.59 -21.79 -3.15
C GLU A 480 9.56 -21.92 -1.62
N PHE A 481 8.40 -22.20 -1.03
CA PHE A 481 8.20 -22.17 0.42
C PHE A 481 8.16 -23.56 1.08
N GLY A 482 8.03 -24.64 0.31
CA GLY A 482 8.00 -26.02 0.81
C GLY A 482 9.18 -26.41 1.72
N PRO A 483 10.44 -26.05 1.39
CA PRO A 483 11.57 -26.31 2.27
C PRO A 483 11.44 -25.63 3.64
N THR A 484 10.93 -24.40 3.67
CA THR A 484 10.68 -23.65 4.92
C THR A 484 9.52 -24.23 5.71
N LEU A 485 8.45 -24.71 5.05
CA LEU A 485 7.35 -25.41 5.72
C LEU A 485 7.81 -26.68 6.42
N ALA A 486 8.78 -27.40 5.82
CA ALA A 486 9.33 -28.61 6.43
C ALA A 486 10.04 -28.30 7.76
N THR A 487 10.75 -27.17 7.87
CA THR A 487 11.39 -26.75 9.12
C THR A 487 10.39 -26.16 10.12
N LEU A 488 9.42 -25.37 9.63
CA LEU A 488 8.34 -24.80 10.45
C LEU A 488 7.47 -25.86 11.12
N ARG A 489 7.34 -27.05 10.53
CA ARG A 489 6.63 -28.18 11.14
C ARG A 489 7.22 -28.58 12.49
N GLU A 490 8.53 -28.40 12.68
CA GLU A 490 9.22 -28.69 13.93
C GLU A 490 9.30 -27.47 14.86
N SER A 491 9.48 -26.27 14.29
CA SER A 491 9.76 -25.05 15.07
C SER A 491 8.51 -24.27 15.48
N LEU A 492 7.46 -24.19 14.66
CA LEU A 492 6.28 -23.35 14.93
C LEU A 492 5.45 -23.82 16.14
N PRO A 493 5.16 -25.13 16.32
CA PRO A 493 4.38 -25.59 17.46
C PRO A 493 4.98 -25.24 18.83
N PRO A 494 6.26 -25.52 19.12
CA PRO A 494 6.83 -25.16 20.42
C PRO A 494 6.92 -23.64 20.62
N ILE A 495 7.03 -22.83 19.56
CA ILE A 495 6.97 -21.36 19.65
C ILE A 495 5.56 -20.87 19.99
N ALA A 496 4.52 -21.44 19.39
CA ALA A 496 3.14 -21.12 19.75
C ALA A 496 2.88 -21.42 21.25
N ALA A 497 3.34 -22.58 21.73
CA ALA A 497 3.27 -22.91 23.15
C ALA A 497 4.14 -22.02 24.04
N ALA A 498 5.31 -21.57 23.57
CA ALA A 498 6.14 -20.62 24.29
C ALA A 498 5.40 -19.28 24.47
N ASN A 499 4.78 -18.77 23.41
CA ASN A 499 4.03 -17.52 23.43
C ASN A 499 2.78 -17.60 24.33
N ASP A 500 2.08 -18.74 24.39
CA ASP A 500 0.95 -18.92 25.31
C ASP A 500 1.32 -18.75 26.80
N LEU A 501 2.59 -19.01 27.16
CA LEU A 501 3.08 -18.77 28.53
C LEU A 501 3.42 -17.31 28.82
N ILE A 502 3.60 -16.49 27.78
CA ILE A 502 4.03 -15.11 27.89
C ILE A 502 2.79 -14.22 28.01
N PRO A 503 2.62 -13.47 29.12
CA PRO A 503 1.53 -12.50 29.25
C PRO A 503 1.55 -11.51 28.09
N ARG A 504 0.36 -11.08 27.65
CA ARG A 504 0.27 -10.07 26.59
C ARG A 504 0.98 -8.79 27.09
N PRO A 505 2.04 -8.32 26.42
CA PRO A 505 2.76 -7.14 26.85
C PRO A 505 1.84 -5.92 26.82
N ALA A 506 2.14 -4.91 27.63
CA ALA A 506 1.47 -3.63 27.48
C ALA A 506 1.83 -3.04 26.11
N LYS A 507 0.88 -2.30 25.53
CA LYS A 507 0.90 -1.86 24.11
C LYS A 507 2.16 -1.07 23.69
N ASP A 508 2.87 -0.51 24.66
CA ASP A 508 4.04 0.38 24.46
C ASP A 508 5.38 -0.31 24.82
N GLU A 509 5.37 -1.60 25.13
CA GLU A 509 6.59 -2.31 25.52
C GLU A 509 7.44 -2.67 24.30
N VAL A 510 8.43 -1.80 24.02
CA VAL A 510 9.49 -2.05 23.05
C VAL A 510 10.60 -2.90 23.70
N GLY A 511 10.99 -3.97 23.01
CA GLY A 511 12.07 -4.88 23.41
C GLY A 511 13.09 -5.10 22.29
N GLU A 512 14.29 -5.48 22.68
CA GLU A 512 15.36 -5.90 21.79
C GLU A 512 15.11 -7.34 21.31
N LEU A 513 15.59 -7.67 20.13
CA LEU A 513 15.50 -9.01 19.57
C LEU A 513 16.77 -9.79 19.85
N PHE A 514 16.62 -11.00 20.37
CA PHE A 514 17.72 -11.90 20.68
C PHE A 514 17.54 -13.27 20.01
N GLU A 515 18.62 -13.88 19.56
CA GLU A 515 18.67 -15.28 19.09
C GLU A 515 19.12 -16.21 20.23
N VAL A 516 18.42 -17.33 20.43
CA VAL A 516 18.77 -18.36 21.41
C VAL A 516 19.86 -19.27 20.85
N ARG A 517 21.06 -19.27 21.46
CA ARG A 517 22.20 -20.09 21.01
C ARG A 517 22.32 -21.41 21.76
N ASP A 518 22.63 -21.37 23.05
CA ASP A 518 22.99 -22.56 23.83
C ASP A 518 22.50 -22.48 25.28
N GLU A 519 22.43 -23.64 25.96
CA GLU A 519 22.26 -23.73 27.41
C GLU A 519 23.62 -23.69 28.10
N LEU A 520 23.76 -22.83 29.09
CA LEU A 520 24.95 -22.76 29.92
C LEU A 520 24.81 -23.74 31.11
N PRO A 521 25.93 -24.21 31.70
CA PRO A 521 25.90 -25.19 32.80
C PRO A 521 25.12 -24.76 34.05
N ASP A 522 24.91 -23.46 34.23
CA ASP A 522 24.17 -22.87 35.34
C ASP A 522 22.66 -22.73 35.05
N GLY A 523 22.19 -23.18 33.88
CA GLY A 523 20.80 -23.09 33.44
C GLY A 523 20.42 -21.77 32.77
N ALA A 524 21.36 -20.84 32.57
CA ALA A 524 21.13 -19.65 31.75
C ALA A 524 21.12 -20.00 30.26
N ARG A 525 20.46 -19.17 29.45
CA ARG A 525 20.55 -19.20 27.98
C ARG A 525 21.59 -18.20 27.52
N LEU A 526 22.39 -18.61 26.54
CA LEU A 526 23.21 -17.70 25.74
C LEU A 526 22.33 -17.10 24.65
N LEU A 527 22.21 -15.78 24.67
CA LEU A 527 21.39 -14.98 23.78
C LEU A 527 22.28 -14.07 22.93
N LEU A 528 21.99 -13.94 21.64
CA LEU A 528 22.74 -13.06 20.74
C LEU A 528 21.85 -11.90 20.32
N ASP A 529 22.23 -10.65 20.54
CA ASP A 529 21.46 -9.50 20.07
C ASP A 529 21.63 -9.25 18.55
N SER A 530 20.96 -8.23 18.02
CA SER A 530 21.05 -7.81 16.61
C SER A 530 22.42 -7.25 16.18
N GLU A 531 23.27 -6.90 17.15
CA GLU A 531 24.65 -6.45 16.90
C GLU A 531 25.65 -7.60 16.96
N GLY A 532 25.21 -8.81 17.32
CA GLY A 532 26.07 -9.97 17.49
C GLY A 532 26.77 -10.03 18.86
N ASN A 533 26.33 -9.24 19.84
CA ASN A 533 26.85 -9.35 21.20
C ASN A 533 26.19 -10.51 21.94
N GLU A 534 27.01 -11.27 22.66
CA GLU A 534 26.54 -12.37 23.49
C GLU A 534 26.11 -11.87 24.88
N HIS A 535 24.88 -12.24 25.24
CA HIS A 535 24.29 -11.98 26.54
C HIS A 535 23.95 -13.30 27.22
N SER A 536 24.15 -13.37 28.53
CA SER A 536 23.75 -14.55 29.29
C SER A 536 22.60 -14.21 30.23
N ALA A 537 21.44 -14.83 29.99
CA ALA A 537 20.22 -14.52 30.73
C ALA A 537 19.45 -15.77 31.18
N TYR A 538 18.80 -15.67 32.34
CA TYR A 538 17.85 -16.65 32.84
C TYR A 538 16.46 -16.35 32.27
N LEU A 539 15.91 -17.31 31.53
CA LEU A 539 14.52 -17.29 31.09
C LEU A 539 13.64 -17.97 32.13
N ASP A 540 12.32 -17.75 32.04
CA ASP A 540 11.38 -18.60 32.77
C ASP A 540 11.63 -20.10 32.44
N PRO A 541 11.70 -21.01 33.42
CA PRO A 541 12.04 -22.41 33.16
C PRO A 541 11.05 -23.16 32.24
N GLN A 542 9.78 -22.77 32.21
CA GLN A 542 8.80 -23.37 31.30
C GLN A 542 9.01 -22.86 29.88
N LEU A 543 9.27 -21.56 29.73
CA LEU A 543 9.62 -20.94 28.45
C LEU A 543 10.93 -21.54 27.90
N ALA A 544 11.97 -21.62 28.72
CA ALA A 544 13.30 -22.11 28.35
C ALA A 544 13.26 -23.53 27.77
N ARG A 545 12.37 -24.40 28.25
CA ARG A 545 12.22 -25.78 27.76
C ARG A 545 11.56 -25.88 26.40
N ARG A 546 10.81 -24.86 25.99
CA ARG A 546 10.07 -24.82 24.73
C ARG A 546 10.83 -24.13 23.62
N LEU A 547 11.81 -23.28 23.92
CA LEU A 547 12.56 -22.55 22.90
C LEU A 547 13.67 -23.43 22.28
N PRO A 548 13.59 -23.75 20.98
CA PRO A 548 14.68 -24.44 20.29
C PRO A 548 15.87 -23.50 20.08
N ARG A 549 17.04 -24.08 19.81
CA ARG A 549 18.21 -23.33 19.33
C ARG A 549 17.86 -22.62 18.01
N GLY A 550 18.33 -21.38 17.87
CA GLY A 550 18.05 -20.50 16.74
C GLY A 550 16.74 -19.73 16.87
N ALA A 551 15.85 -20.08 17.81
CA ALA A 551 14.63 -19.32 18.04
C ALA A 551 14.98 -17.88 18.42
N ARG A 552 14.10 -16.95 18.04
CA ARG A 552 14.27 -15.55 18.39
C ARG A 552 13.30 -15.16 19.49
N LEU A 553 13.69 -14.23 20.34
CA LEU A 553 12.85 -13.68 21.38
C LEU A 553 12.95 -12.16 21.37
N ARG A 554 11.82 -11.48 21.46
CA ARG A 554 11.76 -10.03 21.71
C ARG A 554 11.57 -9.83 23.21
N GLY A 555 12.45 -9.05 23.82
CA GLY A 555 12.46 -8.90 25.28
C GLY A 555 13.44 -7.86 25.78
N ARG A 556 13.68 -7.89 27.09
CA ARG A 556 14.69 -7.06 27.75
C ARG A 556 15.43 -7.89 28.79
N ILE A 557 16.75 -7.77 28.82
CA ILE A 557 17.58 -8.40 29.86
C ILE A 557 17.74 -7.40 31.02
N GLN A 558 17.32 -7.81 32.21
CA GLN A 558 17.45 -7.01 33.43
C GLN A 558 18.88 -7.09 34.00
N GLN A 559 19.22 -6.16 34.90
CA GLN A 559 20.54 -6.10 35.53
C GLN A 559 20.90 -7.37 36.33
N ASP A 560 19.91 -8.11 36.82
CA ASP A 560 20.09 -9.39 37.52
C ASP A 560 20.19 -10.60 36.56
N ARG A 561 20.35 -10.34 35.26
CA ARG A 561 20.39 -11.32 34.17
C ARG A 561 19.08 -12.07 33.95
N ARG A 562 17.94 -11.63 34.47
CA ARG A 562 16.64 -12.20 34.08
C ARG A 562 16.14 -11.56 32.79
N ALA A 563 15.66 -12.36 31.84
CA ALA A 563 15.01 -11.82 30.65
C ALA A 563 13.50 -11.69 30.88
N VAL A 564 12.96 -10.51 30.58
CA VAL A 564 11.51 -10.32 30.39
C VAL A 564 11.25 -10.51 28.91
N VAL A 565 10.49 -11.53 28.56
CA VAL A 565 10.20 -11.88 27.16
C VAL A 565 8.79 -11.40 26.82
N PHE A 566 8.64 -10.73 25.69
CA PHE A 566 7.37 -10.18 25.19
C PHE A 566 6.77 -11.06 24.09
N CYS A 567 7.63 -11.65 23.25
CA CYS A 567 7.24 -12.54 22.16
C CYS A 567 8.40 -13.45 21.76
N CYS A 568 8.10 -14.61 21.20
CA CYS A 568 9.05 -15.56 20.63
C CYS A 568 8.69 -15.85 19.17
N TYR A 569 9.71 -16.11 18.36
CA TYR A 569 9.61 -16.37 16.93
C TYR A 569 10.43 -17.61 16.56
N PRO A 570 10.01 -18.36 15.53
CA PRO A 570 10.73 -19.54 15.07
C PRO A 570 12.08 -19.14 14.43
N PRO A 571 13.07 -20.04 14.37
CA PRO A 571 14.40 -19.74 13.80
C PRO A 571 14.37 -19.17 12.38
N GLU A 572 13.37 -19.56 11.59
CA GLU A 572 13.11 -19.11 10.22
C GLU A 572 12.92 -17.59 10.12
N ALA A 573 12.50 -16.93 11.21
CA ALA A 573 12.42 -15.48 11.30
C ALA A 573 13.76 -14.78 11.02
N ALA A 574 14.89 -15.50 11.11
CA ALA A 574 16.20 -14.97 10.75
C ALA A 574 16.28 -14.46 9.30
N GLY A 575 15.52 -15.05 8.38
CA GLY A 575 15.48 -14.61 6.98
C GLY A 575 14.88 -13.21 6.78
N LEU A 576 14.13 -12.69 7.75
CA LEU A 576 13.46 -11.38 7.66
C LEU A 576 14.17 -10.27 8.44
N VAL A 577 15.11 -10.61 9.32
CA VAL A 577 15.75 -9.65 10.25
C VAL A 577 17.18 -9.28 9.80
N GLY A 578 17.50 -9.50 8.52
CA GLY A 578 18.81 -9.18 7.94
C GLY A 578 19.84 -10.27 8.22
N GLN A 579 20.33 -10.88 7.15
CA GLN A 579 21.57 -11.66 7.18
C GLN A 579 22.76 -10.69 7.30
N ARG A 580 23.01 -10.18 8.50
CA ARG A 580 24.31 -9.57 8.82
C ARG A 580 25.35 -10.68 8.97
N GLY A 581 26.20 -10.84 7.95
CA GLY A 581 27.57 -11.36 8.08
C GLY A 581 27.74 -12.86 8.37
N ALA A 582 27.64 -13.70 7.34
CA ALA A 582 28.21 -15.05 7.37
C ALA A 582 28.95 -15.38 6.06
N SER A 583 29.86 -14.49 5.64
CA SER A 583 30.90 -14.81 4.66
C SER A 583 32.25 -14.44 5.27
N GLY A 584 32.80 -15.37 6.05
CA GLY A 584 34.05 -15.22 6.77
C GLY A 584 34.45 -16.52 7.49
N GLY A 585 34.68 -17.57 6.69
CA GLY A 585 35.29 -18.84 7.12
C GLY A 585 36.24 -19.34 6.04
#